data_AF-A0A8C6T8I0-F1
#
_entry.id   AF-A0A8C6T8I0-F1
#
_cell.length_a   1.000
_cell.length_b   1.000
_cell.length_c   1.000
_cell.angle_alpha   90.00
_cell.angle_beta   90.00
_cell.angle_gamma   90.00
#
_symmetry.space_group_name_H-M   'P 1'
#
loop_
_entity.id
_entity.type
_entity.pdbx_description
1 polymer ?
#
loop_
_entity_poly.entity_id
_entity_poly.type
_entity_poly.pdbx_seq_one_letter_code
_entity_poly.pdbx_strand_id
1 'polypeptide(L)' 'MAGRAFANFWAKVSPYYTKAYQEMWVGIGIMGYVYYKLSYGGTLSRT' A
#
# COMPACT_ATOMS: atom_id res chain seq x y z
N MET A 1 7.55 -22.74 10.19
CA MET A 1 7.40 -21.78 11.33
C MET A 1 6.80 -20.45 10.90
N ALA A 2 7.23 -19.85 9.77
CA ALA A 2 6.69 -18.56 9.29
C ALA A 2 5.16 -18.52 9.03
N GLY A 3 4.58 -19.59 8.47
CA GLY A 3 3.14 -19.61 8.15
C GLY A 3 2.21 -19.52 9.37
N ARG A 4 2.61 -20.09 10.51
CA ARG A 4 1.85 -20.03 11.77
C ARG A 4 1.94 -18.65 12.44
N ALA A 5 3.11 -18.01 12.35
CA ALA A 5 3.30 -16.64 12.81
C ALA A 5 2.48 -15.65 11.98
N PHE A 6 2.45 -15.83 10.66
CA PHE A 6 1.62 -15.04 9.75
C PHE A 6 0.12 -15.24 10.02
N ALA A 7 -0.34 -16.48 10.18
CA ALA A 7 -1.75 -16.76 10.48
C ALA A 7 -2.21 -16.11 11.80
N ASN A 8 -1.40 -16.19 12.86
CA ASN A 8 -1.70 -15.56 14.15
C ASN A 8 -1.69 -14.03 14.08
N PHE A 9 -0.76 -13.46 13.31
CA PHE A 9 -0.71 -12.01 13.08
C PHE A 9 -1.93 -11.55 12.26
N TRP A 10 -2.18 -12.20 11.12
CA TRP A 10 -3.29 -11.89 10.22
C TRP A 10 -4.65 -12.02 10.92
N ALA A 11 -4.84 -13.02 11.78
CA ALA A 11 -6.07 -13.16 12.57
C ALA A 11 -6.36 -11.94 13.46
N LYS A 12 -5.33 -11.28 14.00
CA LYS A 12 -5.48 -10.07 14.83
C LYS A 12 -5.72 -8.81 14.01
N VAL A 13 -5.09 -8.68 12.84
CA VAL A 13 -5.09 -7.44 12.07
C VAL A 13 -6.10 -7.41 10.92
N SER A 14 -6.53 -8.59 10.45
CA SER A 14 -7.52 -8.77 9.37
C SER A 14 -8.77 -7.89 9.50
N PRO A 15 -9.47 -7.81 10.66
CA PRO A 15 -10.68 -6.98 10.76
C PRO A 15 -10.42 -5.49 10.56
N TYR A 16 -9.25 -4.99 10.94
CA TYR A 16 -8.87 -3.59 10.74
C TYR A 16 -8.53 -3.30 9.27
N TYR A 17 -7.73 -4.16 8.64
CA TYR A 17 -7.31 -3.99 7.25
C TYR A 17 -8.44 -4.23 6.23
N THR A 18 -9.45 -5.02 6.57
CA THR A 18 -10.54 -5.39 5.64
C THR A 18 -11.79 -4.52 5.77
N LYS A 19 -12.07 -3.93 6.93
CA LYS A 19 -13.30 -3.14 7.14
C LYS A 19 -13.09 -1.66 7.46
N ALA A 20 -12.04 -1.29 8.18
CA ALA A 20 -11.86 0.08 8.65
C ALA A 20 -10.99 0.94 7.71
N TYR A 21 -10.08 0.33 6.96
CA TYR A 21 -9.07 1.04 6.15
C TYR A 21 -9.27 0.89 4.63
N GLN A 22 -10.50 0.69 4.18
CA GLN A 22 -10.79 0.49 2.75
C GLN A 22 -10.39 1.71 1.90
N GLU A 23 -10.63 2.91 2.42
CA GLU A 23 -10.22 4.19 1.84
C GLU A 23 -8.70 4.43 1.93
N MET A 24 -8.04 3.83 2.93
CA MET A 24 -6.60 3.93 3.13
C MET A 24 -5.83 3.20 2.02
N TRP A 25 -6.34 2.07 1.55
CA TRP A 25 -5.79 1.38 0.37
C TRP A 25 -5.92 2.20 -0.91
N VAL A 26 -7.05 2.89 -1.09
CA VAL A 26 -7.25 3.83 -2.20
C VAL A 26 -6.27 5.00 -2.08
N GLY A 27 -6.09 5.55 -0.87
CA GLY A 27 -5.13 6.62 -0.59
C GLY A 27 -3.68 6.20 -0.87
N ILE A 28 -3.28 4.97 -0.50
CA ILE A 28 -1.97 4.41 -0.85
C ILE A 28 -1.82 4.31 -2.37
N GLY A 29 -2.86 3.86 -3.09
CA GLY A 29 -2.84 3.78 -4.55
C GLY A 29 -2.65 5.14 -5.22
N ILE A 30 -3.37 6.17 -4.74
CA ILE A 30 -3.26 7.55 -5.23
C ILE A 30 -1.88 8.12 -4.92
N MET A 31 -1.40 7.99 -3.68
CA MET A 31 -0.08 8.48 -3.28
C MET A 31 1.05 7.77 -4.04
N GLY A 32 0.92 6.46 -4.29
CA GLY A 32 1.86 5.70 -5.10
C GLY A 32 1.87 6.15 -6.56
N TYR A 33 0.70 6.41 -7.15
CA TYR A 33 0.60 6.95 -8.51
C TYR A 33 1.18 8.36 -8.62
N VAL A 34 0.83 9.24 -7.69
CA VAL A 34 1.35 10.61 -7.63
C VAL A 34 2.86 10.60 -7.42
N TYR A 35 3.38 9.79 -6.50
CA TYR A 35 4.82 9.62 -6.29
C TYR A 35 5.51 9.12 -7.55
N TYR A 36 4.98 8.08 -8.20
CA TYR A 36 5.53 7.57 -9.45
C TYR A 36 5.58 8.65 -10.54
N LYS A 37 4.50 9.41 -10.72
CA LYS A 37 4.43 10.49 -11.71
C LYS A 37 5.34 11.67 -11.36
N LEU A 38 5.55 11.99 -10.09
CA LEU A 38 6.47 13.05 -9.67
C LEU A 38 7.94 12.61 -9.80
N SER A 39 8.29 11.42 -9.34
CA SER A 39 9.67 10.91 -9.38
C SER A 39 10.14 10.52 -10.77
N TYR A 40 9.25 9.97 -11.61
CA TYR A 40 9.58 9.49 -12.95
C TYR A 40 8.99 10.32 -14.10
N GLY A 41 8.02 11.19 -13.83
CA GLY A 41 7.47 12.10 -14.85
C GLY A 41 8.31 13.36 -15.09
N GLY A 42 9.19 13.74 -14.15
CA GLY A 42 10.15 14.84 -14.33
C GLY A 42 11.48 14.44 -14.97
N THR A 43 11.79 13.14 -15.03
CA THR A 43 13.06 12.61 -15.57
C THR A 43 13.05 12.40 -17.09
N LEU A 44 11.93 12.68 -17.78
CA LEU A 44 11.83 12.61 -19.25
C LEU A 44 11.98 13.99 -19.96
N SER A 45 12.32 15.06 -19.24
CA SER A 45 12.50 16.41 -19.82
C SER A 45 13.95 16.92 -19.75
N ARG A 46 14.94 16.03 -19.67
CA ARG A 46 16.36 16.38 -19.81
C ARG A 46 17.01 15.47 -20.85
N THR A 47 16.69 15.68 -22.12
CA THR A 47 17.51 15.28 -23.26
C THR A 47 17.32 16.30 -24.36
#